data_AF-A0A0F9CJY1-F1
#
_entry.id   AF-A0A0F9CJY1-F1
#
_cell.length_a   1.000
_cell.length_b   1.000
_cell.length_c   1.000
_cell.angle_alpha   90.00
_cell.angle_beta   90.00
_cell.angle_gamma   90.00
#
_symmetry.space_group_name_H-M   'P 1'
#
loop_
_entity.id
_entity.type
_entity.pdbx_description
1 polymer ?
#
loop_
_entity_poly.entity_id
_entity_poly.type
_entity_poly.pdbx_seq_one_letter_code
_entity_poly.pdbx_strand_id
1 'polypeptide(L)'
;MQHRRYKALGIVSAKKPQTTHLWWETDAGGLYLVDSADNTKIYYSSDKGANWTQIDVDPSDSSGDNKSRDHNIRVAFHDRDNKIIWFVDCDNDGTADDFDVWKLDYSASESAPTTTEIGTSAAPDANTVYVYDIWVFDGNTYVLNQEDRTGDQKIVHWDVDTAPFVEKQVQNALNIANNRLIFGMKDADSLNKFWAFEDGGTVLYFLNGSADGSIGMSRSGLQSAGVYGIPTALNLQGVSYDNINTIYFIVKKIADGNPYLARYDFDGGNTVIGEPHNISLMLDRNNSAIIPNEVEKAFGISNKIIYEIRLRGSGVRQLQDLSAQLSGNIVAITDNFLLAINNGTWDVYEFTEVSNEIDEIEYNYGIIGIPQVGFFIAHPDFQANWNKGDSIKIYDQFDALEFWGIIKDKNRDERGFYVFDIDAFSNEVYRVQYDKDYSADDLDTKQKDIIDNKCDFCYRSSSIVGTTTTFDY
;
A
#
# COMPACT_ATOMS: atom_id res chain seq x y z
N MET A 1 26.20 -0.86 -6.55
CA MET A 1 25.03 0.00 -6.71
C MET A 1 23.94 -0.80 -7.40
N GLN A 2 22.70 -0.61 -6.98
CA GLN A 2 21.50 -1.23 -7.54
C GLN A 2 20.61 -0.15 -8.14
N HIS A 3 20.15 -0.33 -9.37
CA HIS A 3 19.24 0.55 -10.12
C HIS A 3 17.93 -0.20 -10.37
N ARG A 4 16.78 0.32 -9.94
CA ARG A 4 15.51 -0.44 -10.03
C ARG A 4 14.38 0.30 -10.76
N ARG A 5 13.60 -0.46 -11.53
CA ARG A 5 12.35 -0.05 -12.20
C ARG A 5 11.47 -1.27 -12.50
N TYR A 6 10.19 -1.04 -12.83
CA TYR A 6 9.35 -2.09 -13.41
C TYR A 6 9.76 -2.38 -14.86
N LYS A 7 9.94 -3.66 -15.14
CA LYS A 7 10.36 -4.20 -16.43
C LYS A 7 9.42 -5.33 -16.86
N ALA A 8 9.03 -5.32 -18.13
CA ALA A 8 8.21 -6.39 -18.71
C ALA A 8 8.97 -7.72 -18.67
N LEU A 9 8.30 -8.78 -18.24
CA LEU A 9 8.87 -10.13 -18.21
C LEU A 9 8.67 -10.92 -19.51
N GLY A 10 7.86 -10.39 -20.43
CA GLY A 10 7.41 -11.16 -21.61
C GLY A 10 6.46 -12.31 -21.23
N ILE A 11 5.91 -12.29 -20.02
CA ILE A 11 4.95 -13.25 -19.50
C ILE A 11 3.54 -12.68 -19.70
N VAL A 12 2.66 -13.51 -20.23
CA VAL A 12 1.22 -13.27 -20.30
C VAL A 12 0.54 -14.19 -19.29
N SER A 13 0.12 -13.64 -18.16
CA SER A 13 -0.60 -14.38 -17.14
C SER A 13 -2.00 -14.76 -17.62
N ALA A 14 -2.41 -15.99 -17.30
CA ALA A 14 -3.75 -16.50 -17.52
C ALA A 14 -4.71 -16.26 -16.33
N LYS A 15 -4.23 -15.62 -15.25
CA LYS A 15 -5.00 -15.29 -14.05
C LYS A 15 -4.75 -13.85 -13.61
N LYS A 16 -5.75 -13.25 -12.94
CA LYS A 16 -5.60 -11.97 -12.24
C LYS A 16 -6.36 -12.02 -10.91
N PRO A 17 -5.95 -11.23 -9.91
CA PRO A 17 -6.67 -11.21 -8.65
C PRO A 17 -8.06 -10.57 -8.79
N GLN A 18 -9.01 -11.00 -7.97
CA GLN A 18 -10.35 -10.40 -7.86
C GLN A 18 -10.27 -8.91 -7.53
N THR A 19 -9.39 -8.58 -6.58
CA THR A 19 -9.13 -7.22 -6.10
C THR A 19 -7.64 -7.05 -5.83
N THR A 20 -7.16 -5.81 -5.76
CA THR A 20 -5.74 -5.52 -5.51
C THR A 20 -5.24 -6.14 -4.20
N HIS A 21 -6.10 -6.29 -3.20
CA HIS A 21 -5.75 -6.80 -1.87
C HIS A 21 -5.78 -8.32 -1.75
N LEU A 22 -6.29 -9.04 -2.77
CA LEU A 22 -6.29 -10.50 -2.83
C LEU A 22 -5.19 -11.03 -3.75
N TRP A 23 -4.00 -10.43 -3.63
CA TRP A 23 -2.78 -10.81 -4.33
C TRP A 23 -1.58 -10.61 -3.40
N TRP A 24 -0.80 -11.68 -3.19
CA TRP A 24 0.31 -11.70 -2.26
C TRP A 24 1.56 -12.26 -2.89
N GLU A 25 2.68 -11.75 -2.41
CA GLU A 25 4.03 -12.14 -2.80
C GLU A 25 4.76 -12.66 -1.57
N THR A 26 5.40 -13.82 -1.70
CA THR A 26 6.28 -14.37 -0.67
C THR A 26 7.69 -13.80 -0.80
N ASP A 27 8.50 -13.89 0.26
CA ASP A 27 9.89 -13.44 0.21
C ASP A 27 10.76 -14.19 -0.81
N ALA A 28 10.36 -15.41 -1.20
CA ALA A 28 11.02 -16.17 -2.25
C ALA A 28 10.55 -15.78 -3.68
N GLY A 29 9.61 -14.85 -3.81
CA GLY A 29 9.03 -14.41 -5.07
C GLY A 29 7.88 -15.28 -5.59
N GLY A 30 7.34 -16.18 -4.75
CA GLY A 30 6.13 -16.94 -5.03
C GLY A 30 4.90 -16.03 -5.00
N LEU A 31 3.92 -16.30 -5.86
CA LEU A 31 2.71 -15.48 -5.98
C LEU A 31 1.47 -16.27 -5.62
N TYR A 32 0.63 -15.74 -4.74
CA TYR A 32 -0.71 -16.25 -4.44
C TYR A 32 -1.77 -15.24 -4.82
N LEU A 33 -2.86 -15.66 -5.44
CA LEU A 33 -4.02 -14.79 -5.68
C LEU A 33 -5.35 -15.53 -5.53
N VAL A 34 -6.40 -14.77 -5.24
CA VAL A 34 -7.80 -15.20 -5.43
C VAL A 34 -8.22 -14.85 -6.84
N ASP A 35 -8.61 -15.82 -7.65
CA ASP A 35 -8.90 -15.58 -9.08
C ASP A 35 -10.18 -14.79 -9.27
N SER A 36 -10.11 -13.72 -10.07
CA SER A 36 -11.27 -12.89 -10.39
C SER A 36 -12.40 -13.56 -11.17
N ALA A 37 -12.15 -14.74 -11.77
CA ALA A 37 -13.17 -15.51 -12.47
C ALA A 37 -13.91 -16.51 -11.56
N ASP A 38 -13.28 -16.92 -10.46
CA ASP A 38 -13.84 -17.79 -9.43
C ASP A 38 -13.20 -17.43 -8.09
N ASN A 39 -13.89 -16.57 -7.35
CA ASN A 39 -13.36 -15.98 -6.12
C ASN A 39 -13.41 -16.96 -4.93
N THR A 40 -13.77 -18.23 -5.15
CA THR A 40 -13.69 -19.30 -4.15
C THR A 40 -12.35 -20.03 -4.21
N LYS A 41 -11.49 -19.70 -5.19
CA LYS A 41 -10.26 -20.43 -5.51
C LYS A 41 -9.01 -19.58 -5.35
N ILE A 42 -7.98 -20.21 -4.79
CA ILE A 42 -6.63 -19.66 -4.71
C ILE A 42 -5.74 -20.34 -5.72
N TYR A 43 -4.90 -19.53 -6.38
CA TYR A 43 -3.87 -20.01 -7.27
C TYR A 43 -2.50 -19.57 -6.79
N TYR A 44 -1.53 -20.46 -6.98
CA TYR A 44 -0.12 -20.22 -6.72
C TYR A 44 0.69 -20.27 -8.02
N SER A 45 1.71 -19.43 -8.11
CA SER A 45 2.70 -19.42 -9.18
C SER A 45 4.11 -19.35 -8.59
N SER A 46 4.96 -20.31 -8.97
CA SER A 46 6.41 -20.29 -8.67
C SER A 46 7.25 -19.63 -9.77
N ASP A 47 6.64 -19.21 -10.88
CA ASP A 47 7.35 -18.74 -12.08
C ASP A 47 6.86 -17.36 -12.54
N LYS A 48 6.63 -16.46 -11.57
CA LYS A 48 6.30 -15.05 -11.80
C LYS A 48 5.01 -14.85 -12.62
N GLY A 49 4.05 -15.76 -12.48
CA GLY A 49 2.72 -15.68 -13.08
C GLY A 49 2.62 -16.32 -14.47
N ALA A 50 3.66 -17.03 -14.94
CA ALA A 50 3.61 -17.72 -16.22
C ALA A 50 2.71 -18.96 -16.16
N ASN A 51 2.75 -19.72 -15.07
CA ASN A 51 1.89 -20.86 -14.83
C ASN A 51 1.25 -20.77 -13.44
N TRP A 52 -0.03 -21.12 -13.37
CA TRP A 52 -0.82 -21.08 -12.15
C TRP A 52 -1.30 -22.48 -11.78
N THR A 53 -0.99 -22.90 -10.56
CA THR A 53 -1.51 -24.13 -9.96
C THR A 53 -2.57 -23.74 -8.95
N GLN A 54 -3.76 -24.33 -9.06
CA GLN A 54 -4.78 -24.14 -8.03
C GLN A 54 -4.28 -24.79 -6.74
N ILE A 55 -4.30 -24.04 -5.64
CA ILE A 55 -4.10 -24.61 -4.31
C ILE A 55 -5.40 -25.32 -3.95
N ASP A 56 -5.33 -26.56 -3.46
CA ASP A 56 -6.52 -27.23 -2.98
C ASP A 56 -6.97 -26.51 -1.71
N VAL A 57 -8.09 -25.82 -1.83
CA VAL A 57 -8.52 -24.94 -0.77
C VAL A 57 -9.53 -25.66 0.13
N ASP A 58 -10.18 -26.74 -0.29
CA ASP A 58 -11.20 -27.47 0.50
C ASP A 58 -10.60 -28.76 1.10
N PRO A 59 -10.04 -28.72 2.33
CA PRO A 59 -9.53 -29.90 3.01
C PRO A 59 -10.68 -30.78 3.54
N SER A 60 -11.57 -31.22 2.68
CA SER A 60 -12.44 -32.38 2.89
C SER A 60 -13.18 -32.40 4.24
N ASP A 61 -14.32 -31.71 4.40
CA ASP A 61 -15.42 -32.03 5.34
C ASP A 61 -15.00 -32.70 6.69
N SER A 62 -13.89 -32.25 7.28
CA SER A 62 -13.22 -32.96 8.38
C SER A 62 -13.47 -32.28 9.72
N SER A 63 -13.99 -31.05 9.66
CA SER A 63 -14.62 -30.30 10.75
C SER A 63 -15.99 -30.86 11.15
N GLY A 64 -16.64 -31.66 10.30
CA GLY A 64 -17.97 -32.23 10.54
C GLY A 64 -19.12 -31.22 10.48
N ASP A 65 -18.88 -30.04 9.90
CA ASP A 65 -19.89 -29.00 9.67
C ASP A 65 -20.67 -29.19 8.35
N ASN A 66 -20.27 -30.15 7.50
CA ASN A 66 -20.94 -30.50 6.25
C ASN A 66 -21.03 -29.31 5.27
N LYS A 67 -20.20 -28.27 5.45
CA LYS A 67 -20.12 -27.10 4.58
C LYS A 67 -18.80 -27.13 3.79
N SER A 68 -18.92 -27.24 2.47
CA SER A 68 -17.82 -26.85 1.58
C SER A 68 -17.65 -25.33 1.70
N ARG A 69 -16.43 -24.82 1.59
CA ARG A 69 -16.16 -23.37 1.47
C ARG A 69 -16.75 -22.86 0.15
N ASP A 70 -18.05 -22.61 0.19
CA ASP A 70 -18.92 -22.27 -0.94
C ASP A 70 -19.10 -20.76 -1.10
N HIS A 71 -18.75 -19.99 -0.08
CA HIS A 71 -18.69 -18.54 -0.11
C HIS A 71 -17.47 -18.01 -0.89
N ASN A 72 -17.60 -16.77 -1.38
CA ASN A 72 -16.48 -16.03 -1.95
C ASN A 72 -15.43 -15.70 -0.89
N ILE A 73 -14.15 -15.87 -1.22
CA ILE A 73 -13.05 -15.36 -0.39
C ILE A 73 -13.12 -13.84 -0.40
N ARG A 74 -13.42 -13.24 0.75
CA ARG A 74 -13.79 -11.83 0.84
C ARG A 74 -12.62 -10.94 1.19
N VAL A 75 -11.85 -11.36 2.19
CA VAL A 75 -10.71 -10.62 2.74
C VAL A 75 -9.63 -11.58 3.19
N ALA A 76 -8.39 -11.08 3.23
CA ALA A 76 -7.28 -11.82 3.78
C ALA A 76 -6.22 -10.93 4.42
N PHE A 77 -5.43 -11.54 5.31
CA PHE A 77 -4.30 -10.93 5.98
C PHE A 77 -3.06 -11.81 5.81
N HIS A 78 -1.99 -11.23 5.27
CA HIS A 78 -0.72 -11.92 5.04
C HIS A 78 0.24 -11.69 6.21
N ASP A 79 0.32 -12.67 7.10
CA ASP A 79 1.31 -12.73 8.16
C ASP A 79 2.61 -13.30 7.59
N ARG A 80 3.39 -12.41 6.96
CA ARG A 80 4.63 -12.74 6.26
C ARG A 80 5.68 -13.37 7.19
N ASP A 81 5.78 -12.87 8.42
CA ASP A 81 6.76 -13.34 9.42
C ASP A 81 6.51 -14.81 9.79
N ASN A 82 5.26 -15.19 9.98
CA ASN A 82 4.88 -16.56 10.30
C ASN A 82 4.61 -17.43 9.06
N LYS A 83 4.67 -16.85 7.85
CA LYS A 83 4.37 -17.51 6.58
C LYS A 83 2.94 -18.07 6.51
N ILE A 84 1.99 -17.29 7.00
CA ILE A 84 0.57 -17.63 7.04
C ILE A 84 -0.23 -16.57 6.29
N ILE A 85 -1.24 -16.99 5.52
CA ILE A 85 -2.29 -16.10 5.02
C ILE A 85 -3.60 -16.53 5.67
N TRP A 86 -4.25 -15.61 6.37
CA TRP A 86 -5.55 -15.80 6.98
C TRP A 86 -6.64 -15.30 6.04
N PHE A 87 -7.73 -16.04 5.92
CA PHE A 87 -8.83 -15.75 5.00
C PHE A 87 -10.15 -15.73 5.74
N VAL A 88 -11.08 -14.93 5.21
CA VAL A 88 -12.49 -15.01 5.58
C VAL A 88 -13.32 -15.13 4.31
N ASP A 89 -14.17 -16.15 4.27
CA ASP A 89 -15.10 -16.39 3.17
C ASP A 89 -16.48 -15.86 3.57
N CYS A 90 -17.06 -15.00 2.72
CA CYS A 90 -18.40 -14.44 2.88
C CYS A 90 -18.86 -13.81 1.56
N ASP A 91 -20.09 -14.07 1.13
CA ASP A 91 -20.59 -13.55 -0.16
C ASP A 91 -20.81 -12.04 -0.16
N ASN A 92 -21.10 -11.45 1.00
CA ASN A 92 -21.34 -10.00 1.15
C ASN A 92 -22.37 -9.43 0.14
N ASP A 93 -23.29 -10.24 -0.36
CA ASP A 93 -24.26 -9.87 -1.40
C ASP A 93 -25.70 -9.72 -0.86
N GLY A 94 -25.84 -9.81 0.47
CA GLY A 94 -27.13 -9.79 1.16
C GLY A 94 -27.86 -11.13 1.12
N THR A 95 -27.14 -12.22 0.86
CA THR A 95 -27.63 -13.60 1.03
C THR A 95 -26.83 -14.42 2.05
N ALA A 96 -25.70 -13.90 2.52
CA ALA A 96 -24.85 -14.59 3.49
C ALA A 96 -25.51 -14.67 4.89
N ASP A 97 -25.61 -15.89 5.42
CA ASP A 97 -26.06 -16.19 6.78
C ASP A 97 -24.89 -16.28 7.76
N ASP A 98 -23.69 -16.52 7.25
CA ASP A 98 -22.48 -16.80 8.01
C ASP A 98 -21.20 -16.34 7.30
N PHE A 99 -20.08 -16.54 8.00
CA PHE A 99 -18.74 -16.42 7.45
C PHE A 99 -17.83 -17.52 7.98
N ASP A 100 -16.88 -17.94 7.16
CA ASP A 100 -15.92 -19.00 7.46
C ASP A 100 -14.52 -18.41 7.61
N VAL A 101 -13.75 -18.86 8.60
CA VAL A 101 -12.35 -18.45 8.79
C VAL A 101 -11.45 -19.66 8.62
N TRP A 102 -10.41 -19.49 7.81
CA TRP A 102 -9.40 -20.51 7.54
C TRP A 102 -8.05 -19.86 7.27
N LYS A 103 -6.99 -20.67 7.25
CA LYS A 103 -5.64 -20.20 6.96
C LYS A 103 -4.88 -21.10 6.01
N LEU A 104 -3.91 -20.52 5.34
CA LEU A 104 -2.91 -21.17 4.50
C LEU A 104 -1.54 -20.98 5.14
N ASP A 105 -0.90 -22.06 5.55
CA ASP A 105 0.45 -22.09 6.09
C ASP A 105 1.42 -22.61 5.02
N TYR A 106 2.30 -21.72 4.54
CA TYR A 106 3.30 -22.03 3.53
C TYR A 106 4.72 -22.13 4.11
N SER A 107 4.85 -22.25 5.43
CA SER A 107 6.15 -22.36 6.12
C SER A 107 6.96 -23.57 5.67
N ALA A 108 6.30 -24.68 5.35
CA ALA A 108 6.92 -25.90 4.85
C ALA A 108 7.11 -25.92 3.33
N SER A 109 6.18 -25.33 2.57
CA SER A 109 6.22 -25.27 1.10
C SER A 109 5.27 -24.22 0.54
N GLU A 110 5.75 -23.37 -0.36
CA GLU A 110 4.92 -22.41 -1.09
C GLU A 110 4.07 -23.07 -2.19
N SER A 111 4.56 -24.18 -2.75
CA SER A 111 3.85 -24.90 -3.82
C SER A 111 2.84 -25.94 -3.32
N ALA A 112 2.91 -26.27 -2.03
CA ALA A 112 2.04 -27.24 -1.38
C ALA A 112 1.81 -26.81 0.09
N PRO A 113 1.15 -25.66 0.31
CA PRO A 113 0.88 -25.17 1.65
C PRO A 113 -0.15 -26.07 2.36
N THR A 114 -0.19 -25.98 3.68
CA THR A 114 -1.23 -26.62 4.48
C THR A 114 -2.39 -25.65 4.65
N THR A 115 -3.58 -26.05 4.24
CA THR A 115 -4.82 -25.31 4.53
C THR A 115 -5.46 -25.85 5.81
N THR A 116 -5.98 -24.97 6.65
CA THR A 116 -6.62 -25.35 7.91
C THR A 116 -7.85 -24.49 8.14
N GLU A 117 -9.00 -25.13 8.23
CA GLU A 117 -10.24 -24.49 8.66
C GLU A 117 -10.19 -24.23 10.16
N ILE A 118 -10.60 -23.02 10.57
CA ILE A 118 -10.63 -22.62 11.97
C ILE A 118 -12.05 -22.72 12.51
N GLY A 119 -13.04 -22.27 11.73
CA GLY A 119 -14.46 -22.48 11.99
C GLY A 119 -15.37 -21.49 11.27
N THR A 120 -16.63 -21.47 11.69
CA THR A 120 -17.71 -20.67 11.10
C THR A 120 -18.44 -19.88 12.18
N SER A 121 -18.91 -18.68 11.85
CA SER A 121 -19.87 -17.93 12.67
C SER A 121 -21.09 -17.56 11.85
N ALA A 122 -22.26 -17.92 12.36
CA ALA A 122 -23.55 -17.58 11.77
C ALA A 122 -24.25 -16.47 12.56
N ALA A 123 -24.84 -15.52 11.84
CA ALA A 123 -25.63 -14.48 12.47
C ALA A 123 -26.96 -15.04 13.01
N PRO A 124 -27.56 -14.37 14.02
CA PRO A 124 -28.91 -14.73 14.49
C PRO A 124 -29.99 -14.53 13.43
N ASP A 125 -29.82 -13.53 12.56
CA ASP A 125 -30.76 -13.18 11.49
C ASP A 125 -30.18 -13.58 10.13
N ALA A 126 -31.00 -14.26 9.33
CA ALA A 126 -30.59 -14.75 8.02
C ALA A 126 -30.35 -13.62 7.00
N ASN A 127 -29.37 -13.82 6.12
CA ASN A 127 -28.99 -12.99 4.97
C ASN A 127 -28.44 -11.61 5.38
N THR A 128 -27.79 -11.55 6.53
CA THR A 128 -27.39 -10.27 7.14
C THR A 128 -25.89 -10.13 7.37
N VAL A 129 -25.09 -11.16 7.11
CA VAL A 129 -23.64 -11.13 7.37
C VAL A 129 -22.89 -10.43 6.25
N TYR A 130 -22.03 -9.48 6.64
CA TYR A 130 -21.06 -8.83 5.77
C TYR A 130 -19.71 -8.75 6.47
N VAL A 131 -18.69 -9.39 5.92
CA VAL A 131 -17.31 -9.31 6.43
C VAL A 131 -16.57 -8.16 5.78
N TYR A 132 -15.83 -7.39 6.58
CA TYR A 132 -15.09 -6.22 6.12
C TYR A 132 -13.60 -6.41 6.14
N ASP A 133 -13.06 -7.06 7.16
CA ASP A 133 -11.63 -7.29 7.27
C ASP A 133 -11.27 -8.38 8.27
N ILE A 134 -10.04 -8.86 8.14
CA ILE A 134 -9.34 -9.76 9.06
C ILE A 134 -7.95 -9.20 9.34
N TRP A 135 -7.47 -9.38 10.56
CA TRP A 135 -6.12 -8.98 10.93
C TRP A 135 -5.54 -9.80 12.05
N VAL A 136 -4.21 -9.83 12.11
CA VAL A 136 -3.44 -10.47 13.17
C VAL A 136 -2.78 -9.39 14.03
N PHE A 137 -3.03 -9.46 15.34
CA PHE A 137 -2.52 -8.51 16.32
C PHE A 137 -2.08 -9.23 17.60
N ASP A 138 -0.83 -9.00 18.03
CA ASP A 138 -0.21 -9.65 19.19
C ASP A 138 -0.40 -11.17 19.24
N GLY A 139 -0.36 -11.80 18.06
CA GLY A 139 -0.53 -13.25 17.90
C GLY A 139 -1.98 -13.73 17.93
N ASN A 140 -2.96 -12.84 18.10
CA ASN A 140 -4.39 -13.16 18.00
C ASN A 140 -4.95 -12.71 16.66
N THR A 141 -5.95 -13.43 16.16
CA THR A 141 -6.60 -13.16 14.88
C THR A 141 -8.02 -12.68 15.12
N TYR A 142 -8.38 -11.60 14.43
CA TYR A 142 -9.69 -10.99 14.59
C TYR A 142 -10.39 -10.71 13.27
N VAL A 143 -11.72 -10.76 13.30
CA VAL A 143 -12.59 -10.46 12.16
C VAL A 143 -13.57 -9.35 12.54
N LEU A 144 -13.71 -8.36 11.65
CA LEU A 144 -14.80 -7.38 11.70
C LEU A 144 -15.89 -7.76 10.70
N ASN A 145 -17.10 -7.93 11.20
CA ASN A 145 -18.27 -8.05 10.36
C ASN A 145 -19.38 -7.08 10.80
N GLN A 146 -20.37 -6.95 9.93
CA GLN A 146 -21.69 -6.43 10.25
C GLN A 146 -22.72 -7.54 10.09
N GLU A 147 -23.71 -7.53 10.97
CA GLU A 147 -24.82 -8.47 10.97
C GLU A 147 -26.06 -7.83 11.59
N ASP A 148 -27.25 -8.32 11.24
CA ASP A 148 -28.47 -7.89 11.93
C ASP A 148 -28.72 -8.78 13.14
N ARG A 149 -29.17 -8.16 14.23
CA ARG A 149 -29.63 -8.85 15.43
C ARG A 149 -30.96 -8.30 15.86
N THR A 150 -32.02 -9.08 15.68
CA THR A 150 -33.40 -8.69 16.01
C THR A 150 -33.83 -7.41 15.26
N GLY A 151 -33.39 -7.28 14.01
CA GLY A 151 -33.71 -6.12 13.15
C GLY A 151 -32.87 -4.87 13.38
N ASP A 152 -31.88 -4.91 14.28
CA ASP A 152 -30.88 -3.84 14.41
C ASP A 152 -29.56 -4.27 13.76
N GLN A 153 -29.00 -3.41 12.90
CA GLN A 153 -27.65 -3.58 12.37
C GLN A 153 -26.62 -3.44 13.48
N LYS A 154 -25.72 -4.42 13.58
CA LYS A 154 -24.61 -4.45 14.52
C LYS A 154 -23.28 -4.54 13.78
N ILE A 155 -22.26 -3.91 14.36
CA ILE A 155 -20.86 -4.19 14.03
C ILE A 155 -20.34 -5.10 15.12
N VAL A 156 -19.75 -6.22 14.73
CA VAL A 156 -19.28 -7.26 15.65
C VAL A 156 -17.81 -7.54 15.40
N HIS A 157 -17.08 -7.70 16.50
CA HIS A 157 -15.68 -8.02 16.50
C HIS A 157 -15.47 -9.39 17.14
N TRP A 158 -14.91 -10.29 16.35
CA TRP A 158 -14.69 -11.67 16.74
C TRP A 158 -13.20 -11.93 16.92
N ASP A 159 -12.87 -12.66 17.98
CA ASP A 159 -11.63 -13.42 18.09
C ASP A 159 -11.87 -14.80 17.50
N VAL A 160 -11.07 -15.11 16.48
CA VAL A 160 -11.28 -16.24 15.58
C VAL A 160 -10.14 -17.22 15.61
N ASP A 161 -9.25 -17.16 16.61
CA ASP A 161 -8.09 -18.07 16.68
C ASP A 161 -8.50 -19.54 16.85
N THR A 162 -9.64 -19.78 17.49
CA THR A 162 -10.19 -21.11 17.73
C THR A 162 -11.71 -21.10 17.67
N ALA A 163 -12.32 -22.13 17.08
CA ALA A 163 -13.75 -22.35 17.19
C ALA A 163 -14.14 -22.98 18.55
N PRO A 164 -15.32 -22.62 19.11
CA PRO A 164 -16.23 -21.59 18.62
C PRO A 164 -15.63 -20.18 18.81
N PHE A 165 -15.85 -19.29 17.84
CA PHE A 165 -15.33 -17.93 17.90
C PHE A 165 -15.90 -17.16 19.09
N VAL A 166 -15.09 -16.24 19.61
CA VAL A 166 -15.44 -15.46 20.80
C VAL A 166 -15.77 -14.04 20.39
N GLU A 167 -17.01 -13.61 20.63
CA GLU A 167 -17.39 -12.21 20.48
C GLU A 167 -16.63 -11.38 21.52
N LYS A 168 -15.75 -10.50 21.05
CA LYS A 168 -15.06 -9.53 21.93
C LYS A 168 -15.89 -8.29 22.12
N GLN A 169 -16.61 -7.89 21.07
CA GLN A 169 -17.45 -6.70 21.14
C GLN A 169 -18.58 -6.69 20.11
N VAL A 170 -19.69 -6.07 20.49
CA VAL A 170 -20.81 -5.69 19.62
C VAL A 170 -21.16 -4.21 19.83
N GLN A 171 -21.46 -3.51 18.74
CA GLN A 171 -21.95 -2.12 18.74
C GLN A 171 -23.08 -1.97 17.73
N ASN A 172 -23.96 -0.99 17.92
CA ASN A 172 -24.93 -0.64 16.89
C ASN A 172 -24.20 -0.04 15.69
N ALA A 173 -24.49 -0.51 14.48
CA ALA A 173 -24.03 0.12 13.26
C ALA A 173 -24.73 1.49 13.17
N LEU A 174 -24.00 2.58 13.43
CA LEU A 174 -24.53 3.95 13.51
C LEU A 174 -24.98 4.48 12.14
N ASN A 175 -26.08 3.96 11.57
CA ASN A 175 -26.55 4.22 10.19
C ASN A 175 -25.50 3.93 9.10
N ILE A 176 -24.57 3.02 9.37
CA ILE A 176 -23.59 2.57 8.37
C ILE A 176 -24.31 1.60 7.44
N ALA A 177 -24.59 2.03 6.21
CA ALA A 177 -25.21 1.15 5.22
C ALA A 177 -24.29 -0.04 4.93
N ASN A 178 -24.90 -1.20 4.65
CA ASN A 178 -24.18 -2.44 4.35
C ASN A 178 -23.11 -2.22 3.26
N ASN A 179 -21.94 -2.87 3.40
CA ASN A 179 -20.81 -2.75 2.46
C ASN A 179 -20.07 -1.39 2.44
N ARG A 180 -20.11 -0.62 3.54
CA ARG A 180 -19.46 0.70 3.64
C ARG A 180 -18.38 0.85 4.72
N LEU A 181 -17.90 -0.26 5.27
CA LEU A 181 -16.67 -0.27 6.05
C LEU A 181 -15.50 -0.66 5.15
N ILE A 182 -14.38 -0.01 5.40
CA ILE A 182 -13.16 -0.12 4.60
C ILE A 182 -12.09 -0.88 5.40
N PHE A 183 -11.11 -1.50 4.72
CA PHE A 183 -9.95 -2.19 5.32
C PHE A 183 -9.32 -1.44 6.48
N GLY A 184 -8.99 -2.20 7.52
CA GLY A 184 -8.24 -1.77 8.67
C GLY A 184 -6.74 -1.72 8.41
N MET A 185 -6.04 -1.16 9.38
CA MET A 185 -4.60 -0.93 9.39
C MET A 185 -4.05 -1.28 10.78
N LYS A 186 -2.77 -1.63 10.84
CA LYS A 186 -2.07 -1.88 12.10
C LYS A 186 -1.30 -0.63 12.50
N ASP A 187 -1.65 -0.04 13.63
CA ASP A 187 -0.89 1.04 14.25
C ASP A 187 0.13 0.48 15.27
N ALA A 188 1.25 1.18 15.50
CA ALA A 188 2.28 0.81 16.45
C ALA A 188 1.75 0.72 17.90
N ASP A 189 0.73 1.53 18.22
CA ASP A 189 0.07 1.58 19.52
C ASP A 189 -1.23 0.76 19.57
N SER A 190 -1.35 -0.28 18.73
CA SER A 190 -2.46 -1.25 18.85
C SER A 190 -3.84 -0.65 18.55
N LEU A 191 -3.95 0.20 17.52
CA LEU A 191 -5.24 0.73 17.08
C LEU A 191 -5.58 0.26 15.66
N ASN A 192 -6.56 -0.64 15.54
CA ASN A 192 -7.20 -0.90 14.25
C ASN A 192 -8.07 0.30 13.94
N LYS A 193 -7.92 0.94 12.79
CA LYS A 193 -8.73 2.12 12.42
C LYS A 193 -9.52 1.85 11.16
N PHE A 194 -10.76 1.44 11.34
CA PHE A 194 -11.72 1.31 10.24
C PHE A 194 -12.41 2.63 10.04
N TRP A 195 -12.73 2.95 8.79
CA TRP A 195 -13.43 4.18 8.49
C TRP A 195 -14.70 3.91 7.68
N ALA A 196 -15.82 4.49 8.14
CA ALA A 196 -17.13 4.35 7.50
C ALA A 196 -17.84 5.69 7.39
N PHE A 197 -18.69 5.81 6.38
CA PHE A 197 -19.62 6.92 6.19
C PHE A 197 -21.05 6.43 6.39
N GLU A 198 -21.89 7.29 6.97
CA GLU A 198 -23.34 7.20 6.82
C GLU A 198 -23.72 7.63 5.39
N ASP A 199 -24.72 6.97 4.77
CA ASP A 199 -25.24 7.41 3.47
C ASP A 199 -25.95 8.76 3.58
N GLY A 200 -25.46 9.77 2.84
CA GLY A 200 -25.90 11.15 3.03
C GLY A 200 -25.44 11.79 4.35
N GLY A 201 -24.55 11.11 5.10
CA GLY A 201 -24.01 11.56 6.37
C GLY A 201 -22.87 12.55 6.26
N THR A 202 -22.52 13.15 7.40
CA THR A 202 -21.57 14.28 7.51
C THR A 202 -20.28 13.92 8.23
N VAL A 203 -20.05 12.63 8.44
CA VAL A 203 -19.17 12.13 9.49
C VAL A 203 -18.39 10.95 8.99
N LEU A 204 -17.09 11.01 9.25
CA LEU A 204 -16.25 9.85 9.20
C LEU A 204 -16.18 9.21 10.59
N TYR A 205 -16.49 7.92 10.65
CA TYR A 205 -16.37 7.15 11.88
C TYR A 205 -15.05 6.44 11.86
N PHE A 206 -14.29 6.51 12.95
CA PHE A 206 -13.12 5.67 13.18
C PHE A 206 -13.47 4.61 14.21
N LEU A 207 -13.45 3.34 13.84
CA LEU A 207 -13.46 2.26 14.82
C LEU A 207 -12.01 1.99 15.20
N ASN A 208 -11.68 2.20 16.47
CA ASN A 208 -10.37 2.01 17.10
C ASN A 208 -10.36 0.65 17.83
N GLY A 209 -9.79 -0.40 17.28
CA GLY A 209 -9.61 -1.68 17.98
C GLY A 209 -8.40 -1.66 18.90
N SER A 210 -8.47 -2.16 20.14
CA SER A 210 -7.35 -2.32 21.07
C SER A 210 -6.78 -3.74 21.08
N ALA A 211 -5.61 -3.90 21.70
CA ALA A 211 -4.86 -5.16 21.80
C ALA A 211 -5.64 -6.36 22.39
N ASP A 212 -6.54 -6.09 23.32
CA ASP A 212 -7.40 -7.10 23.97
C ASP A 212 -8.60 -7.53 23.11
N GLY A 213 -8.70 -7.01 21.89
CA GLY A 213 -9.81 -7.23 21.00
C GLY A 213 -11.03 -6.35 21.30
N SER A 214 -10.95 -5.37 22.20
CA SER A 214 -12.04 -4.39 22.32
C SER A 214 -12.00 -3.41 21.13
N ILE A 215 -13.13 -2.79 20.77
CA ILE A 215 -13.23 -1.73 19.75
C ILE A 215 -13.87 -0.48 20.35
N GLY A 216 -13.13 0.61 20.49
CA GLY A 216 -13.73 1.93 20.71
C GLY A 216 -14.25 2.54 19.41
N MET A 217 -15.51 2.96 19.35
CA MET A 217 -15.94 3.85 18.25
C MET A 217 -15.57 5.29 18.61
N SER A 218 -14.69 5.90 17.81
CA SER A 218 -14.39 7.33 17.89
C SER A 218 -14.94 8.05 16.66
N ARG A 219 -15.60 9.17 16.90
CA ARG A 219 -16.11 10.01 15.82
C ARG A 219 -15.06 11.07 15.52
N SER A 220 -14.58 11.13 14.28
CA SER A 220 -13.76 12.26 13.84
C SER A 220 -14.34 12.92 12.61
N GLY A 221 -14.62 14.21 12.72
CA GLY A 221 -15.37 14.92 11.70
C GLY A 221 -14.53 15.19 10.46
N LEU A 222 -14.77 14.42 9.40
CA LEU A 222 -14.57 14.92 8.04
C LEU A 222 -15.67 15.97 7.83
N GLN A 223 -15.39 17.24 8.13
CA GLN A 223 -16.37 18.33 8.13
C GLN A 223 -16.86 18.71 6.71
N SER A 224 -17.51 17.79 5.99
CA SER A 224 -17.97 18.05 4.63
C SER A 224 -19.24 17.26 4.29
N ALA A 225 -20.31 17.60 4.99
CA ALA A 225 -21.67 17.12 4.75
C ALA A 225 -22.02 17.08 3.25
N GLY A 226 -22.34 15.89 2.72
CA GLY A 226 -22.85 15.72 1.35
C GLY A 226 -21.86 16.07 0.24
N VAL A 227 -20.57 16.23 0.55
CA VAL A 227 -19.53 16.54 -0.46
C VAL A 227 -18.78 15.28 -0.87
N TYR A 228 -18.49 14.37 0.05
CA TYR A 228 -17.71 13.17 -0.21
C TYR A 228 -18.38 11.90 0.36
N GLY A 229 -18.03 10.75 -0.20
CA GLY A 229 -18.45 9.42 0.25
C GLY A 229 -17.43 8.34 -0.11
N ILE A 230 -17.77 7.08 0.14
CA ILE A 230 -16.89 5.93 -0.12
C ILE A 230 -16.91 5.56 -1.61
N PRO A 231 -15.75 5.30 -2.24
CA PRO A 231 -15.70 4.71 -3.57
C PRO A 231 -16.42 3.36 -3.61
N THR A 232 -17.30 3.16 -4.59
CA THR A 232 -18.03 1.89 -4.76
C THR A 232 -17.15 0.75 -5.26
N ALA A 233 -16.00 1.06 -5.88
CA ALA A 233 -15.06 0.05 -6.34
C ALA A 233 -14.14 -0.37 -5.18
N LEU A 234 -14.09 -1.67 -4.88
CA LEU A 234 -13.27 -2.23 -3.77
C LEU A 234 -11.78 -1.93 -3.92
N ASN A 235 -11.25 -1.86 -5.14
CA ASN A 235 -9.86 -1.50 -5.39
C ASN A 235 -9.51 -0.07 -4.97
N LEU A 236 -10.51 0.80 -4.80
CA LEU A 236 -10.31 2.18 -4.28
C LEU A 236 -10.48 2.28 -2.76
N GLN A 237 -10.83 1.18 -2.09
CA GLN A 237 -11.04 1.18 -0.65
C GLN A 237 -9.75 0.86 0.12
N GLY A 238 -8.57 0.92 -0.50
CA GLY A 238 -7.34 0.72 0.26
C GLY A 238 -7.06 1.83 1.29
N VAL A 239 -6.34 1.49 2.35
CA VAL A 239 -5.82 2.43 3.36
C VAL A 239 -4.32 2.23 3.51
N SER A 240 -3.61 3.35 3.61
CA SER A 240 -2.16 3.42 3.87
C SER A 240 -1.92 4.11 5.21
N TYR A 241 -0.89 3.69 5.95
CA TYR A 241 -0.49 4.31 7.21
C TYR A 241 0.96 4.77 7.21
N ASP A 242 1.22 5.96 7.76
CA ASP A 242 2.56 6.52 7.84
C ASP A 242 3.46 5.99 8.95
N ASN A 243 2.96 5.03 9.74
CA ASN A 243 3.61 4.47 10.92
C ASN A 243 3.93 5.54 11.99
N ILE A 244 3.23 6.67 11.98
CA ILE A 244 3.34 7.73 13.00
C ILE A 244 1.96 8.18 13.48
N ASN A 245 1.21 8.86 12.62
CA ASN A 245 -0.05 9.49 13.00
C ASN A 245 -1.00 9.79 11.83
N THR A 246 -0.65 9.45 10.59
CA THR A 246 -1.37 9.87 9.40
C THR A 246 -1.77 8.70 8.52
N ILE A 247 -3.03 8.68 8.11
CA ILE A 247 -3.55 7.71 7.13
C ILE A 247 -3.87 8.38 5.81
N TYR A 248 -3.75 7.60 4.75
CA TYR A 248 -4.12 7.98 3.40
C TYR A 248 -5.15 7.01 2.84
N PHE A 249 -6.17 7.55 2.19
CA PHE A 249 -7.29 6.76 1.65
C PHE A 249 -7.99 7.53 0.53
N ILE A 250 -8.83 6.85 -0.25
CA ILE A 250 -9.59 7.48 -1.34
C ILE A 250 -11.02 7.78 -0.91
N VAL A 251 -11.46 9.02 -1.12
CA VAL A 251 -12.88 9.42 -1.05
C VAL A 251 -13.41 9.74 -2.44
N LYS A 252 -14.68 9.46 -2.68
CA LYS A 252 -15.41 9.89 -3.88
C LYS A 252 -16.11 11.21 -3.60
N LYS A 253 -15.84 12.25 -4.39
CA LYS A 253 -16.60 13.49 -4.32
C LYS A 253 -17.95 13.32 -5.01
N ILE A 254 -19.04 13.59 -4.31
CA ILE A 254 -20.41 13.32 -4.78
C ILE A 254 -20.75 14.19 -5.99
N ALA A 255 -20.32 15.45 -5.98
CA ALA A 255 -20.69 16.45 -6.99
C ALA A 255 -20.16 16.14 -8.39
N ASP A 256 -18.95 15.58 -8.51
CA ASP A 256 -18.32 15.24 -9.80
C ASP A 256 -18.10 13.74 -10.00
N GLY A 257 -18.30 12.94 -8.95
CA GLY A 257 -18.11 11.49 -8.98
C GLY A 257 -16.64 11.03 -8.96
N ASN A 258 -15.68 11.96 -8.89
CA ASN A 258 -14.26 11.65 -8.99
C ASN A 258 -13.67 11.16 -7.65
N PRO A 259 -12.67 10.28 -7.69
CA PRO A 259 -11.88 9.88 -6.52
C PRO A 259 -10.80 10.91 -6.18
N TYR A 260 -10.60 11.13 -4.89
CA TYR A 260 -9.65 12.07 -4.31
C TYR A 260 -8.84 11.38 -3.23
N LEU A 261 -7.54 11.66 -3.20
CA LEU A 261 -6.70 11.27 -2.07
C LEU A 261 -7.04 12.16 -0.88
N ALA A 262 -7.39 11.53 0.22
CA ALA A 262 -7.59 12.17 1.50
C ALA A 262 -6.52 11.71 2.48
N ARG A 263 -6.15 12.63 3.36
CA ARG A 263 -5.17 12.43 4.42
C ARG A 263 -5.82 12.77 5.75
N TYR A 264 -5.74 11.90 6.73
CA TYR A 264 -6.24 12.16 8.08
C TYR A 264 -5.13 12.00 9.11
N ASP A 265 -4.94 13.05 9.92
CA ASP A 265 -3.95 13.12 10.99
C ASP A 265 -4.63 12.86 12.34
N PHE A 266 -4.15 11.86 13.09
CA PHE A 266 -4.68 11.43 14.38
C PHE A 266 -4.51 12.47 15.48
N ASP A 267 -3.38 13.19 15.49
CA ASP A 267 -3.10 14.19 16.52
C ASP A 267 -3.90 15.47 16.29
N GLY A 268 -4.02 15.86 15.02
CA GLY A 268 -4.76 17.06 14.62
C GLY A 268 -6.27 16.84 14.52
N GLY A 269 -6.73 15.60 14.39
CA GLY A 269 -8.14 15.27 14.14
C GLY A 269 -8.70 15.85 12.85
N ASN A 270 -7.83 16.18 11.89
CA ASN A 270 -8.18 16.92 10.69
C ASN A 270 -8.00 16.05 9.45
N THR A 271 -9.01 16.04 8.57
CA THR A 271 -8.89 15.49 7.22
C THR A 271 -8.55 16.60 6.22
N VAL A 272 -7.52 16.37 5.41
CA VAL A 272 -7.17 17.20 4.25
C VAL A 272 -7.50 16.41 2.99
N ILE A 273 -8.33 17.00 2.12
CA ILE A 273 -8.60 16.44 0.79
C ILE A 273 -7.62 17.07 -0.20
N GLY A 274 -6.84 16.24 -0.87
CA GLY A 274 -5.89 16.66 -1.89
C GLY A 274 -6.52 16.79 -3.27
N GLU A 275 -5.67 16.66 -4.29
CA GLU A 275 -6.07 16.67 -5.70
C GLU A 275 -6.75 15.35 -6.11
N PRO A 276 -7.52 15.35 -7.23
CA PRO A 276 -8.09 14.12 -7.78
C PRO A 276 -7.02 13.07 -8.00
N HIS A 277 -7.20 11.90 -7.39
CA HIS A 277 -6.32 10.75 -7.52
C HIS A 277 -7.17 9.49 -7.65
N ASN A 278 -7.19 8.91 -8.84
CA ASN A 278 -7.84 7.64 -9.11
C ASN A 278 -6.85 6.49 -8.99
N ILE A 279 -6.38 6.23 -7.76
CA ILE A 279 -5.34 5.25 -7.49
C ILE A 279 -5.86 4.11 -6.58
N SER A 280 -5.42 2.90 -6.86
CA SER A 280 -5.57 1.74 -5.98
C SER A 280 -4.31 1.61 -5.14
N LEU A 281 -4.48 1.46 -3.82
CA LEU A 281 -3.40 1.17 -2.88
C LEU A 281 -3.21 -0.35 -2.79
N MET A 282 -1.98 -0.81 -2.55
CA MET A 282 -1.70 -2.25 -2.36
C MET A 282 -2.10 -2.76 -0.96
N LEU A 283 -2.45 -1.83 -0.06
CA LEU A 283 -2.58 -1.97 1.39
C LEU A 283 -1.21 -2.01 2.07
N ASP A 284 -1.01 -1.12 3.04
CA ASP A 284 0.25 -1.02 3.79
C ASP A 284 0.67 -2.36 4.42
N ARG A 285 -0.29 -3.16 4.89
CA ARG A 285 -0.02 -4.50 5.44
C ARG A 285 0.57 -5.51 4.44
N ASN A 286 0.48 -5.25 3.14
CA ASN A 286 1.07 -6.09 2.10
C ASN A 286 2.46 -5.60 1.68
N ASN A 287 2.90 -4.45 2.18
CA ASN A 287 4.23 -3.91 2.00
C ASN A 287 5.25 -4.65 2.87
N SER A 288 6.36 -5.10 2.30
CA SER A 288 7.47 -5.64 3.11
C SER A 288 8.16 -4.57 3.95
N ALA A 289 8.11 -3.30 3.53
CA ALA A 289 8.88 -2.21 4.15
C ALA A 289 10.40 -2.49 4.20
N ILE A 290 10.89 -3.39 3.34
CA ILE A 290 12.30 -3.76 3.20
C ILE A 290 12.79 -3.24 1.86
N ILE A 291 14.03 -2.75 1.81
CA ILE A 291 14.67 -2.24 0.60
C ILE A 291 14.63 -3.32 -0.51
N PRO A 292 14.18 -2.97 -1.73
CA PRO A 292 13.90 -1.64 -2.29
C PRO A 292 12.44 -1.17 -2.20
N ASN A 293 11.65 -1.83 -1.34
CA ASN A 293 10.22 -1.63 -1.14
C ASN A 293 9.96 -0.93 0.20
N GLU A 294 10.76 0.09 0.51
CA GLU A 294 10.63 0.83 1.77
C GLU A 294 9.35 1.68 1.90
N VAL A 295 8.60 1.86 0.79
CA VAL A 295 7.36 2.65 0.74
C VAL A 295 6.25 1.88 0.03
N GLU A 296 5.02 2.02 0.52
CA GLU A 296 3.85 1.42 -0.11
C GLU A 296 3.64 1.92 -1.54
N LYS A 297 3.36 1.00 -2.45
CA LYS A 297 3.04 1.31 -3.84
C LYS A 297 1.54 1.42 -4.08
N ALA A 298 1.22 2.19 -5.10
CA ALA A 298 -0.11 2.34 -5.64
C ALA A 298 -0.05 2.39 -7.16
N PHE A 299 -1.18 2.20 -7.83
CA PHE A 299 -1.27 2.38 -9.28
C PHE A 299 -2.53 3.14 -9.65
N GLY A 300 -2.49 3.91 -10.73
CA GLY A 300 -3.69 4.55 -11.23
C GLY A 300 -4.61 3.55 -11.92
N ILE A 301 -5.90 3.59 -11.59
CA ILE A 301 -6.90 2.68 -12.16
C ILE A 301 -7.19 3.03 -13.63
N SER A 302 -7.08 4.32 -13.96
CA SER A 302 -7.38 4.85 -15.30
C SER A 302 -6.14 5.39 -16.02
N ASN A 303 -4.96 5.29 -15.43
CA ASN A 303 -3.70 5.68 -16.04
C ASN A 303 -2.69 4.54 -15.86
N LYS A 304 -1.61 4.56 -16.63
CA LYS A 304 -0.60 3.49 -16.65
C LYS A 304 0.57 3.84 -15.72
N ILE A 305 0.28 4.57 -14.64
CA ILE A 305 1.27 5.18 -13.76
C ILE A 305 1.28 4.45 -12.43
N ILE A 306 2.49 4.18 -11.95
CA ILE A 306 2.79 3.63 -10.64
C ILE A 306 3.17 4.77 -9.72
N TYR A 307 2.75 4.68 -8.48
CA TYR A 307 2.99 5.67 -7.45
C TYR A 307 3.56 5.05 -6.18
N GLU A 308 4.20 5.88 -5.36
CA GLU A 308 4.58 5.57 -3.98
C GLU A 308 3.91 6.56 -3.02
N ILE A 309 3.44 6.05 -1.88
CA ILE A 309 2.75 6.82 -0.85
C ILE A 309 3.76 7.29 0.20
N ARG A 310 4.23 8.54 0.10
CA ARG A 310 5.23 9.06 1.06
C ARG A 310 4.59 9.43 2.39
N LEU A 311 4.92 8.62 3.38
CA LEU A 311 4.43 8.67 4.75
C LEU A 311 4.75 10.00 5.48
N ARG A 312 5.91 10.66 5.24
CA ARG A 312 6.42 11.79 6.08
C ARG A 312 6.49 13.19 5.47
N GLY A 313 5.78 13.52 4.39
CA GLY A 313 5.77 14.94 3.98
C GLY A 313 5.29 15.35 2.59
N SER A 314 4.85 14.44 1.72
CA SER A 314 4.47 14.88 0.36
C SER A 314 3.50 13.99 -0.42
N GLY A 315 2.70 13.16 0.26
CA GLY A 315 1.58 12.45 -0.39
C GLY A 315 2.04 11.47 -1.48
N VAL A 316 1.25 11.37 -2.54
CA VAL A 316 1.45 10.44 -3.67
C VAL A 316 2.54 10.98 -4.59
N ARG A 317 3.53 10.14 -4.93
CA ARG A 317 4.57 10.47 -5.93
C ARG A 317 4.60 9.44 -7.05
N GLN A 318 4.83 9.89 -8.27
CA GLN A 318 5.01 8.99 -9.41
C GLN A 318 6.33 8.22 -9.29
N LEU A 319 6.25 6.90 -9.31
CA LEU A 319 7.38 5.98 -9.39
C LEU A 319 7.74 5.67 -10.85
N GLN A 320 6.75 5.43 -11.71
CA GLN A 320 7.03 5.13 -13.11
C GLN A 320 5.81 5.37 -13.99
N ASP A 321 6.01 5.89 -15.19
CA ASP A 321 4.95 6.01 -16.20
C ASP A 321 5.12 4.94 -17.28
N LEU A 322 4.34 3.87 -17.17
CA LEU A 322 4.36 2.78 -18.13
C LEU A 322 3.44 3.04 -19.34
N SER A 323 2.97 4.27 -19.56
CA SER A 323 2.03 4.59 -20.67
C SER A 323 2.55 4.22 -22.05
N ALA A 324 3.87 4.28 -22.25
CA ALA A 324 4.53 3.89 -23.50
C ALA A 324 4.75 2.37 -23.63
N GLN A 325 4.70 1.63 -22.51
CA GLN A 325 5.01 0.19 -22.48
C GLN A 325 3.74 -0.67 -22.42
N LEU A 326 2.72 -0.21 -21.69
CA LEU A 326 1.50 -0.96 -21.47
C LEU A 326 0.48 -0.73 -22.59
N SER A 327 -0.19 -1.80 -23.01
CA SER A 327 -1.33 -1.72 -23.91
C SER A 327 -2.60 -1.26 -23.18
N GLY A 328 -2.86 -1.78 -21.97
CA GLY A 328 -3.98 -1.38 -21.10
C GLY A 328 -3.57 -0.92 -19.70
N ASN A 329 -4.55 -0.72 -18.81
CA ASN A 329 -4.30 -0.20 -17.46
C ASN A 329 -3.71 -1.27 -16.53
N ILE A 330 -3.05 -0.82 -15.47
CA ILE A 330 -2.60 -1.68 -14.36
C ILE A 330 -3.84 -2.16 -13.59
N VAL A 331 -3.85 -3.42 -13.17
CA VAL A 331 -4.99 -4.04 -12.46
C VAL A 331 -4.63 -4.51 -11.06
N ALA A 332 -3.36 -4.74 -10.78
CA ALA A 332 -2.87 -5.15 -9.47
C ALA A 332 -1.38 -4.83 -9.35
N ILE A 333 -0.90 -4.65 -8.12
CA ILE A 333 0.53 -4.46 -7.78
C ILE A 333 0.85 -5.16 -6.45
N THR A 334 2.03 -5.76 -6.34
CA THR A 334 2.70 -6.18 -5.10
C THR A 334 4.01 -5.40 -4.94
N ASP A 335 4.80 -5.76 -3.94
CA ASP A 335 6.16 -5.25 -3.76
C ASP A 335 6.98 -5.29 -5.05
N ASN A 336 7.10 -6.46 -5.69
CA ASN A 336 7.94 -6.60 -6.86
C ASN A 336 7.17 -6.87 -8.15
N PHE A 337 5.87 -7.18 -8.13
CA PHE A 337 5.15 -7.53 -9.35
C PHE A 337 4.00 -6.59 -9.65
N LEU A 338 3.67 -6.43 -10.92
CA LEU A 338 2.39 -5.84 -11.33
C LEU A 338 1.79 -6.61 -12.49
N LEU A 339 0.47 -6.54 -12.60
CA LEU A 339 -0.31 -7.05 -13.72
C LEU A 339 -0.98 -5.90 -14.46
N ALA A 340 -0.95 -5.95 -15.78
CA ALA A 340 -1.60 -4.95 -16.63
C ALA A 340 -2.40 -5.60 -17.76
N ILE A 341 -3.49 -4.97 -18.18
CA ILE A 341 -4.37 -5.50 -19.23
C ILE A 341 -3.61 -5.61 -20.56
N ASN A 342 -3.70 -6.78 -21.19
CA ASN A 342 -3.23 -7.07 -22.53
C ASN A 342 -4.30 -7.83 -23.33
N ASN A 343 -5.16 -7.11 -24.05
CA ASN A 343 -6.13 -7.68 -25.00
C ASN A 343 -6.91 -8.91 -24.50
N GLY A 344 -7.39 -8.88 -23.24
CA GLY A 344 -8.12 -9.99 -22.61
C GLY A 344 -7.26 -10.95 -21.78
N THR A 345 -5.96 -10.72 -21.71
CA THR A 345 -4.99 -11.38 -20.83
C THR A 345 -4.23 -10.33 -19.98
N TRP A 346 -3.19 -10.73 -19.25
CA TRP A 346 -2.46 -9.81 -18.36
C TRP A 346 -0.94 -9.91 -18.54
N ASP A 347 -0.30 -8.81 -18.91
CA ASP A 347 1.16 -8.74 -18.95
C ASP A 347 1.72 -8.64 -17.53
N VAL A 348 2.81 -9.36 -17.27
CA VAL A 348 3.51 -9.33 -15.98
C VAL A 348 4.78 -8.47 -16.09
N TYR A 349 4.96 -7.60 -15.10
CA TYR A 349 6.16 -6.79 -14.92
C TYR A 349 6.75 -7.03 -13.54
N GLU A 350 8.06 -6.85 -13.43
CA GLU A 350 8.80 -7.00 -12.17
C GLU A 350 9.60 -5.72 -11.87
N PHE A 351 9.53 -5.25 -10.63
CA PHE A 351 10.39 -4.22 -10.06
C PHE A 351 11.75 -4.84 -9.76
N THR A 352 12.67 -4.71 -10.71
CA THR A 352 13.91 -5.47 -10.71
C THR A 352 15.12 -4.60 -10.97
N GLU A 353 16.28 -5.20 -10.74
CA GLU A 353 17.58 -4.59 -10.98
C GLU A 353 17.83 -4.44 -12.48
N VAL A 354 18.19 -3.23 -12.90
CA VAL A 354 18.42 -2.81 -14.29
C VAL A 354 19.76 -2.12 -14.49
N SER A 355 20.75 -2.31 -13.60
CA SER A 355 22.10 -1.78 -13.81
C SER A 355 22.71 -2.20 -15.14
N ASN A 356 22.36 -3.37 -15.67
CA ASN A 356 22.81 -3.82 -17.00
C ASN A 356 22.19 -3.03 -18.16
N GLU A 357 21.22 -2.16 -17.91
CA GLU A 357 20.62 -1.26 -18.89
C GLU A 357 21.28 0.12 -18.92
N ILE A 358 22.21 0.39 -18.01
CA ILE A 358 22.87 1.69 -17.82
C ILE A 358 24.39 1.50 -17.99
N ASP A 359 24.97 2.21 -18.96
CA ASP A 359 26.41 2.19 -19.24
C ASP A 359 27.18 3.14 -18.32
N GLU A 360 26.58 4.30 -18.06
CA GLU A 360 27.20 5.40 -17.31
C GLU A 360 26.12 6.14 -16.55
N ILE A 361 26.43 6.56 -15.32
CA ILE A 361 25.56 7.42 -14.53
C ILE A 361 26.41 8.43 -13.79
N GLU A 362 26.01 9.69 -13.86
CA GLU A 362 26.65 10.80 -13.17
C GLU A 362 25.58 11.64 -12.50
N TYR A 363 25.69 11.82 -11.19
CA TYR A 363 24.86 12.73 -10.42
C TYR A 363 25.74 13.52 -9.47
N ASN A 364 25.45 14.81 -9.35
CA ASN A 364 26.11 15.61 -8.34
C ASN A 364 25.56 15.25 -6.95
N TYR A 365 26.44 14.91 -6.02
CA TYR A 365 26.14 14.95 -4.58
C TYR A 365 25.90 16.42 -4.20
N GLY A 366 24.69 16.92 -4.49
CA GLY A 366 24.33 18.30 -4.22
C GLY A 366 24.41 18.60 -2.73
N ILE A 367 24.73 19.87 -2.41
CA ILE A 367 24.55 20.43 -1.08
C ILE A 367 23.05 20.42 -0.78
N ILE A 368 22.65 20.02 0.44
CA ILE A 368 21.25 19.99 0.90
C ILE A 368 20.56 21.31 0.50
N GLY A 369 19.49 21.22 -0.29
CA GLY A 369 18.71 22.39 -0.75
C GLY A 369 18.89 22.81 -2.21
N ILE A 370 19.87 22.28 -2.94
CA ILE A 370 19.99 22.46 -4.40
C ILE A 370 19.39 21.21 -5.09
N PRO A 371 18.51 21.35 -6.12
CA PRO A 371 18.03 20.21 -6.89
C PRO A 371 19.24 19.41 -7.41
N GLN A 372 19.37 18.16 -7.00
CA GLN A 372 20.42 17.31 -7.55
C GLN A 372 20.02 16.99 -8.98
N VAL A 373 20.82 17.47 -9.93
CA VAL A 373 20.69 17.12 -11.34
C VAL A 373 21.77 16.09 -11.66
N GLY A 374 21.40 15.15 -12.51
CA GLY A 374 22.33 14.16 -13.04
C GLY A 374 21.92 13.78 -14.45
N PHE A 375 22.64 12.81 -14.99
CA PHE A 375 22.23 12.09 -16.18
C PHE A 375 22.66 10.64 -16.09
N PHE A 376 22.06 9.80 -16.93
CA PHE A 376 22.62 8.49 -17.22
C PHE A 376 22.58 8.21 -18.72
N ILE A 377 23.47 7.34 -19.15
CA ILE A 377 23.56 6.82 -20.51
C ILE A 377 23.01 5.41 -20.48
N ALA A 378 21.91 5.17 -21.17
CA ALA A 378 21.39 3.82 -21.33
C ALA A 378 22.23 3.05 -22.36
N HIS A 379 22.44 1.77 -22.10
CA HIS A 379 23.05 0.88 -23.09
C HIS A 379 22.21 0.90 -24.40
N PRO A 380 22.84 0.89 -25.59
CA PRO A 380 22.14 1.03 -26.87
C PRO A 380 20.98 0.06 -27.07
N ASP A 381 21.10 -1.16 -26.56
CA ASP A 381 20.07 -2.20 -26.67
C ASP A 381 18.83 -1.94 -25.79
N PHE A 382 18.96 -1.08 -24.77
CA PHE A 382 17.92 -0.82 -23.76
C PHE A 382 17.41 0.63 -23.77
N GLN A 383 17.91 1.50 -24.65
CA GLN A 383 17.50 2.89 -24.79
C GLN A 383 15.97 3.10 -25.02
N ALA A 384 15.26 2.09 -25.55
CA ALA A 384 13.82 2.14 -25.76
C ALA A 384 13.01 1.85 -24.49
N ASN A 385 13.65 1.29 -23.45
CA ASN A 385 13.01 0.93 -22.20
C ASN A 385 12.79 2.13 -21.28
N TRP A 386 13.49 3.24 -21.53
CA TRP A 386 13.49 4.43 -20.69
C TRP A 386 12.74 5.58 -21.34
N ASN A 387 11.86 6.21 -20.57
CA ASN A 387 10.98 7.29 -20.99
C ASN A 387 11.01 8.46 -20.00
N LYS A 388 10.65 9.64 -20.51
CA LYS A 388 10.35 10.80 -19.67
C LYS A 388 9.26 10.44 -18.66
N GLY A 389 9.48 10.78 -17.40
CA GLY A 389 8.57 10.46 -16.30
C GLY A 389 8.88 9.16 -15.56
N ASP A 390 9.76 8.30 -16.08
CA ASP A 390 10.25 7.15 -15.32
C ASP A 390 11.09 7.66 -14.14
N SER A 391 10.90 7.09 -12.95
CA SER A 391 11.82 7.34 -11.85
C SER A 391 12.89 6.26 -11.76
N ILE A 392 14.05 6.64 -11.22
CA ILE A 392 15.17 5.77 -10.96
C ILE A 392 15.53 5.88 -9.48
N LYS A 393 15.63 4.73 -8.81
CA LYS A 393 16.20 4.60 -7.46
C LYS A 393 17.57 3.94 -7.56
N ILE A 394 18.54 4.51 -6.86
CA ILE A 394 19.92 4.02 -6.78
C ILE A 394 20.24 3.72 -5.33
N TYR A 395 20.61 2.48 -5.06
CA TYR A 395 21.08 2.05 -3.75
C TYR A 395 22.57 1.77 -3.79
N ASP A 396 23.27 2.05 -2.69
CA ASP A 396 24.70 1.77 -2.53
C ASP A 396 24.98 0.27 -2.33
N GLN A 397 26.20 -0.07 -1.90
CA GLN A 397 26.59 -1.46 -1.60
C GLN A 397 26.10 -1.97 -0.24
N PHE A 398 25.52 -1.10 0.59
CA PHE A 398 24.93 -1.38 1.90
C PHE A 398 23.40 -1.24 1.89
N ASP A 399 22.81 -1.26 0.69
CA ASP A 399 21.39 -1.06 0.43
C ASP A 399 20.85 0.30 0.91
N ALA A 400 21.69 1.31 1.14
CA ALA A 400 21.23 2.66 1.44
C ALA A 400 20.83 3.40 0.15
N LEU A 401 19.64 4.04 0.15
CA LEU A 401 19.17 4.83 -0.99
C LEU A 401 20.03 6.09 -1.18
N GLU A 402 20.94 6.08 -2.16
CA GLU A 402 21.80 7.22 -2.48
C GLU A 402 21.05 8.29 -3.29
N PHE A 403 20.27 7.86 -4.27
CA PHE A 403 19.62 8.76 -5.22
C PHE A 403 18.23 8.25 -5.57
N TRP A 404 17.29 9.18 -5.67
CA TRP A 404 15.99 8.93 -6.27
C TRP A 404 15.59 10.14 -7.10
N GLY A 405 15.32 9.94 -8.39
CA GLY A 405 14.97 11.02 -9.30
C GLY A 405 14.06 10.58 -10.44
N ILE A 406 13.63 11.53 -11.25
CA ILE A 406 12.76 11.33 -12.41
C ILE A 406 13.45 11.78 -13.70
N ILE A 407 13.26 11.01 -14.77
CA ILE A 407 13.76 11.34 -16.11
C ILE A 407 12.96 12.54 -16.64
N LYS A 408 13.66 13.64 -16.86
CA LYS A 408 13.08 14.87 -17.41
C LYS A 408 13.09 14.91 -18.91
N ASP A 409 14.22 14.57 -19.52
CA ASP A 409 14.41 14.68 -20.95
C ASP A 409 15.33 13.56 -21.45
N LYS A 410 15.23 13.33 -22.77
CA LYS A 410 15.95 12.29 -23.50
C LYS A 410 16.63 12.94 -24.69
N ASN A 411 17.94 13.00 -24.64
CA ASN A 411 18.78 13.65 -25.64
C ASN A 411 19.79 12.66 -26.23
N ARG A 412 20.49 13.05 -27.30
CA ARG A 412 21.64 12.29 -27.81
C ARG A 412 22.93 13.07 -27.53
N ASP A 413 23.96 12.40 -27.06
CA ASP A 413 25.29 12.99 -26.94
C ASP A 413 26.02 13.05 -28.30
N GLU A 414 27.22 13.62 -28.28
CA GLU A 414 28.08 13.75 -29.46
C GLU A 414 28.54 12.39 -30.04
N ARG A 415 28.52 11.34 -29.22
CA ARG A 415 28.84 9.96 -29.61
C ARG A 415 27.62 9.23 -30.21
N GLY A 416 26.43 9.82 -30.10
CA GLY A 416 25.17 9.30 -30.60
C GLY A 416 24.41 8.40 -29.61
N PHE A 417 24.88 8.28 -28.37
CA PHE A 417 24.20 7.55 -27.29
C PHE A 417 23.03 8.36 -26.73
N TYR A 418 22.00 7.68 -26.21
CA TYR A 418 20.92 8.38 -25.53
C TYR A 418 21.32 8.72 -24.09
N VAL A 419 21.26 10.00 -23.79
CA VAL A 419 21.46 10.58 -22.47
C VAL A 419 20.10 10.95 -21.89
N PHE A 420 19.87 10.55 -20.65
CA PHE A 420 18.64 10.80 -19.91
C PHE A 420 18.95 11.76 -18.77
N ASP A 421 18.44 12.98 -18.87
CA ASP A 421 18.60 13.98 -17.82
C ASP A 421 17.66 13.64 -16.67
N ILE A 422 18.19 13.60 -15.45
CA ILE A 422 17.45 13.22 -14.25
C ILE A 422 17.41 14.37 -13.25
N ASP A 423 16.25 14.52 -12.63
CA ASP A 423 16.03 15.43 -11.51
C ASP A 423 15.78 14.63 -10.25
N ALA A 424 16.59 14.84 -9.22
CA ALA A 424 16.36 14.22 -7.94
C ALA A 424 15.12 14.76 -7.24
N PHE A 425 14.50 13.87 -6.50
CA PHE A 425 13.60 14.23 -5.43
C PHE A 425 14.40 14.64 -4.19
N SER A 426 13.84 15.50 -3.33
CA SER A 426 14.36 15.63 -1.96
C SER A 426 14.30 14.25 -1.29
N ASN A 427 15.46 13.71 -0.92
CA ASN A 427 15.59 12.43 -0.23
C ASN A 427 15.43 12.67 1.28
N GLU A 428 14.19 12.74 1.75
CA GLU A 428 13.86 13.01 3.15
C GLU A 428 13.83 11.75 4.03
N VAL A 429 13.64 10.57 3.43
CA VAL A 429 13.59 9.28 4.13
C VAL A 429 14.96 8.90 4.69
N TYR A 430 16.02 9.23 3.94
CA TYR A 430 17.41 9.06 4.36
C TYR A 430 18.12 10.42 4.34
N ARG A 431 17.75 11.32 5.26
CA ARG A 431 18.73 12.35 5.64
C ARG A 431 19.92 11.62 6.24
N VAL A 432 21.08 11.75 5.62
CA VAL A 432 22.37 11.37 6.23
C VAL A 432 22.42 12.05 7.59
N GLN A 433 22.18 11.30 8.67
CA GLN A 433 22.55 11.76 9.99
C GLN A 433 24.06 11.65 10.04
N TYR A 434 24.74 12.80 9.96
CA TYR A 434 26.15 12.85 10.30
C TYR A 434 26.31 12.33 11.73
N ASP A 435 27.18 11.36 11.90
CA ASP A 435 27.43 10.70 13.17
C ASP A 435 27.89 11.74 14.20
N LYS A 436 27.27 11.75 15.38
CA LYS A 436 27.45 12.80 16.40
C LYS A 436 28.64 12.55 17.31
N ASP A 437 29.65 11.82 16.85
CA ASP A 437 30.86 11.57 17.61
C ASP A 437 31.81 12.78 17.53
N TYR A 438 31.40 13.88 18.17
CA TYR A 438 32.28 15.02 18.39
C TYR A 438 33.13 14.80 19.63
N SER A 439 34.44 14.73 19.46
CA SER A 439 35.36 14.90 20.57
C SER A 439 35.20 16.29 21.20
N ALA A 440 35.54 16.46 22.47
CA ALA A 440 35.31 17.70 23.23
C ALA A 440 36.01 18.94 22.62
N ASP A 441 36.97 18.75 21.72
CA ASP A 441 37.79 19.81 21.13
C ASP A 441 37.22 20.39 19.82
N ASP A 442 36.13 19.84 19.29
CA ASP A 442 35.55 20.23 17.98
C ASP A 442 34.44 21.30 18.08
N LEU A 443 34.72 22.39 18.79
CA LEU A 443 33.77 23.49 19.02
C LEU A 443 33.41 24.27 17.74
N ASP A 444 34.36 24.44 16.81
CA ASP A 444 34.12 25.09 15.51
C ASP A 444 33.26 24.22 14.59
N THR A 445 33.47 22.90 14.62
CA THR A 445 32.70 21.93 13.83
C THR A 445 31.27 21.82 14.36
N LYS A 446 31.09 21.85 15.69
CA LYS A 446 29.76 21.96 16.33
C LYS A 446 29.02 23.24 15.96
N GLN A 447 29.70 24.39 15.95
CA GLN A 447 29.06 25.66 15.59
C GLN A 447 28.72 25.74 14.11
N LYS A 448 29.61 25.25 13.24
CA LYS A 448 29.36 25.18 11.80
C LYS A 448 28.18 24.29 11.47
N ASP A 449 28.08 23.09 12.04
CA ASP A 449 26.94 22.20 11.81
C ASP A 449 25.64 22.74 12.42
N ILE A 450 25.68 23.43 13.56
CA ILE A 450 24.49 24.09 14.14
C ILE A 450 24.06 25.29 13.28
N ILE A 451 25.00 26.05 12.73
CA ILE A 451 24.74 27.19 11.84
C ILE A 451 24.22 26.69 10.50
N ASP A 452 24.81 25.65 9.92
CA ASP A 452 24.38 25.06 8.65
C ASP A 452 23.00 24.37 8.81
N ASN A 453 22.67 23.84 10.00
CA ASN A 453 21.32 23.34 10.31
C ASN A 453 20.30 24.43 10.70
N LYS A 454 20.71 25.62 11.17
CA LYS A 454 19.78 26.69 11.62
C LYS A 454 19.65 27.87 10.65
N CYS A 455 20.64 28.17 9.82
CA CYS A 455 20.65 29.34 8.94
C CYS A 455 19.91 29.14 7.61
N ASP A 456 19.38 27.95 7.35
CA ASP A 456 18.65 27.63 6.12
C ASP A 456 17.22 28.22 6.05
N PHE A 457 16.86 29.07 7.02
CA PHE A 457 15.58 29.81 7.05
C PHE A 457 15.68 31.27 6.58
N CYS A 458 16.88 31.79 6.28
CA CYS A 458 17.10 33.22 6.08
C CYS A 458 17.70 33.59 4.71
N TYR A 459 17.28 32.99 3.60
CA TYR A 459 17.58 33.56 2.26
C TYR A 459 16.43 33.43 1.27
N ARG A 460 15.28 34.06 1.57
CA ARG A 460 14.31 34.50 0.56
C ARG A 460 13.60 35.80 0.98
N SER A 461 14.26 36.94 0.81
CA SER A 461 13.61 38.12 0.19
C SER A 461 14.67 39.13 -0.24
N SER A 462 14.56 39.57 -1.48
CA SER A 462 15.23 40.75 -1.99
C SER A 462 14.91 41.98 -1.11
N SER A 463 15.96 42.74 -0.78
CA SER A 463 16.01 44.02 -0.05
C SER A 463 15.97 43.95 1.48
N ILE A 464 17.15 43.83 2.11
CA ILE A 464 17.44 44.55 3.36
C ILE A 464 18.82 45.19 3.24
N VAL A 465 18.82 46.51 3.45
CA VAL A 465 19.98 47.39 3.58
C VAL A 465 20.82 46.95 4.77
N GLY A 466 22.13 46.86 4.58
CA GLY A 466 23.06 46.44 5.61
C GLY A 466 22.96 47.27 6.89
N THR A 467 22.84 46.58 8.02
CA THR A 467 23.28 47.09 9.31
C THR A 467 24.47 46.25 9.74
N THR A 468 25.63 46.89 9.72
CA THR A 468 26.89 46.43 10.32
C THR A 468 26.65 46.09 11.79
N THR A 469 26.86 44.83 12.16
CA THR A 469 27.07 44.44 13.55
C THR A 469 28.56 44.12 13.70
N THR A 470 29.32 45.09 14.20
CA THR A 470 30.71 44.91 14.62
C THR A 470 30.70 44.15 15.94
N PHE A 471 31.40 43.03 16.03
CA PHE A 471 31.79 42.44 17.32
C PHE A 471 33.26 42.79 17.56
N ASP A 472 33.52 43.54 18.64
CA ASP A 472 34.85 43.69 19.21
C ASP A 472 35.23 42.40 19.96
N TYR A 473 36.50 42.00 19.80
CA TYR A 473 37.11 40.75 20.27
C TYR A 473 36.99 40.46 21.76
#